data_AF-A0A955HAG2-F1
#
_entry.id   AF-A0A955HAG2-F1
#
_cell.length_a   1.000
_cell.length_b   1.000
_cell.length_c   1.000
_cell.angle_alpha   90.00
_cell.angle_beta   90.00
_cell.angle_gamma   90.00
#
_symmetry.space_group_name_H-M   'P 1'
#
loop_
_entity.id
_entity.type
_entity.pdbx_description
1 polymer ?
#
loop_
_entity_poly.entity_id
_entity_poly.type
_entity_poly.pdbx_seq_one_letter_code
_entity_poly.pdbx_strand_id
1 'polypeptide(L)'
;MKKTLQRGFTLIELLVVIAIIGILAAVVLASLNDARDSGNDAAIKQSLGNARSQAEIFYNQNSFSYAGMCADGQITQLITAAVGPSGSTRQADDAAVAAGQSVCRDADQAWLIVVPLVGTGTANDMWCVDSTGFAQEVAIADIADVATANDTTCN
;
A
#
# COMPACT_ATOMS: atom_id res chain seq x y z
N MET A 1 7.24 -69.63 -14.09
CA MET A 1 6.60 -68.31 -14.09
C MET A 1 6.92 -67.61 -12.76
N LYS A 2 7.73 -66.55 -12.76
CA LYS A 2 8.05 -65.78 -11.55
C LYS A 2 6.85 -64.89 -11.22
N LYS A 3 6.15 -65.17 -10.11
CA LYS A 3 5.10 -64.28 -9.57
C LYS A 3 5.79 -63.05 -8.98
N THR A 4 5.59 -61.88 -9.58
CA THR A 4 5.96 -60.61 -8.99
C THR A 4 4.98 -60.29 -7.86
N LEU A 5 5.48 -60.23 -6.63
CA LEU A 5 4.69 -59.76 -5.49
C LEU A 5 4.42 -58.26 -5.67
N GLN A 6 3.17 -57.90 -5.99
CA GLN A 6 2.75 -56.51 -5.97
C GLN A 6 2.71 -56.03 -4.51
N ARG A 7 3.61 -55.09 -4.17
CA ARG A 7 3.57 -54.39 -2.88
C ARG A 7 2.43 -53.39 -2.91
N GLY A 8 1.44 -53.59 -2.05
CA GLY A 8 0.35 -52.62 -1.83
C GLY A 8 0.81 -51.46 -0.95
N PHE A 9 0.26 -50.27 -1.21
CA PHE A 9 0.47 -49.08 -0.38
C PHE A 9 -0.26 -49.25 0.96
N THR A 10 0.41 -49.00 2.08
CA THR A 10 -0.20 -49.14 3.40
C THR A 10 -0.94 -47.87 3.81
N LEU A 11 -1.99 -48.02 4.62
CA LEU A 11 -2.74 -46.86 5.15
C LEU A 11 -1.86 -45.96 6.02
N ILE A 12 -0.87 -46.53 6.73
CA ILE A 12 0.07 -45.77 7.55
C ILE A 12 1.04 -44.94 6.70
N GLU A 13 1.49 -45.46 5.55
CA GLU A 13 2.28 -44.69 4.60
C GLU A 13 1.49 -43.49 4.06
N LEU A 14 0.20 -43.67 3.76
CA LEU A 14 -0.64 -42.57 3.31
C LEU A 14 -0.83 -41.52 4.41
N LEU A 15 -1.04 -41.95 5.65
CA LEU A 15 -1.28 -41.07 6.79
C LEU A 15 -0.06 -40.19 7.10
N VAL A 16 1.15 -40.74 7.07
CA VAL A 16 2.38 -39.97 7.30
C VAL A 16 2.60 -38.94 6.19
N VAL A 17 2.30 -39.28 4.93
CA VAL A 17 2.48 -38.35 3.80
C VAL A 17 1.56 -37.13 3.93
N ILE A 18 0.27 -37.33 4.22
CA ILE A 18 -0.65 -36.19 4.40
C ILE A 18 -0.28 -35.34 5.62
N ALA A 19 0.26 -35.96 6.68
CA ALA A 19 0.75 -35.23 7.85
C ALA A 19 1.94 -34.33 7.49
N ILE A 20 2.91 -34.82 6.72
CA ILE A 20 4.06 -34.03 6.26
C ILE A 20 3.61 -32.91 5.33
N ILE A 21 2.73 -33.19 4.35
CA ILE A 21 2.18 -32.16 3.44
C ILE A 21 1.46 -31.08 4.24
N GLY A 22 0.70 -31.44 5.28
CA GLY A 22 0.01 -30.49 6.15
C GLY A 22 0.96 -29.53 6.87
N ILE A 23 2.07 -30.04 7.41
CA ILE A 23 3.09 -29.21 8.08
C ILE A 23 3.76 -28.25 7.08
N LEU A 24 4.16 -28.77 5.91
CA LEU A 24 4.81 -27.95 4.87
C LEU A 24 3.87 -26.87 4.34
N ALA A 25 2.59 -27.20 4.11
CA ALA A 25 1.60 -26.25 3.63
C ALA A 25 1.36 -25.09 4.62
N ALA A 26 1.37 -25.36 5.93
CA ALA A 26 1.19 -24.33 6.95
C ALA A 26 2.32 -23.28 6.94
N VAL A 27 3.58 -23.70 6.81
CA VAL A 27 4.74 -22.79 6.75
C VAL A 27 4.72 -21.96 5.46
N VAL A 28 4.42 -22.59 4.32
CA VAL A 28 4.33 -21.90 3.02
C VAL A 28 3.25 -20.83 3.05
N LEU A 29 2.08 -21.13 3.62
CA LEU A 29 0.97 -20.18 3.70
C LEU A 29 1.33 -18.93 4.51
N ALA A 30 2.03 -19.09 5.64
CA ALA A 30 2.50 -17.96 6.43
C ALA A 30 3.46 -17.07 5.61
N SER A 31 4.47 -17.67 4.98
CA SER A 31 5.45 -16.93 4.17
C SER A 31 4.85 -16.22 2.94
N LEU A 32 3.75 -16.76 2.40
CA LEU A 32 3.08 -16.19 1.23
C LEU A 32 2.29 -14.93 1.58
N ASN A 33 1.74 -14.83 2.79
CA ASN A 33 1.03 -13.64 3.24
C ASN A 33 2.01 -12.46 3.36
N ASP A 34 3.14 -12.64 4.07
CA ASP A 34 4.17 -11.62 4.19
C ASP A 34 4.70 -11.16 2.82
N ALA A 35 4.91 -12.11 1.90
CA ALA A 35 5.34 -11.81 0.54
C ALA A 35 4.31 -10.98 -0.24
N ARG A 36 3.01 -11.24 -0.06
CA ARG A 36 1.94 -10.47 -0.70
C ARG A 36 1.86 -9.05 -0.15
N ASP A 37 1.97 -8.90 1.17
CA ASP A 37 1.90 -7.60 1.83
C ASP A 37 3.07 -6.72 1.39
N SER A 38 4.30 -7.26 1.36
CA SER A 38 5.47 -6.56 0.83
C SER A 38 5.35 -6.19 -0.66
N GLY A 39 4.69 -7.03 -1.45
CA GLY A 39 4.41 -6.76 -2.87
C GLY A 39 3.39 -5.64 -3.07
N ASN A 40 2.36 -5.59 -2.21
CA ASN A 40 1.39 -4.50 -2.21
C ASN A 40 2.03 -3.18 -1.79
N ASP A 41 2.88 -3.19 -0.76
CA ASP A 41 3.63 -2.00 -0.31
C ASP A 41 4.57 -1.48 -1.42
N ALA A 42 5.21 -2.36 -2.18
CA ALA A 42 6.00 -1.98 -3.34
C ALA A 42 5.15 -1.32 -4.44
N ALA A 43 3.95 -1.84 -4.69
CA ALA A 43 3.01 -1.27 -5.66
C ALA A 43 2.49 0.11 -5.23
N ILE A 44 2.24 0.30 -3.93
CA ILE A 44 1.90 1.59 -3.32
C ILE A 44 3.02 2.60 -3.58
N LYS A 45 4.25 2.26 -3.19
CA LYS A 45 5.44 3.11 -3.37
C LYS A 45 5.65 3.51 -4.83
N GLN A 46 5.46 2.57 -5.76
CA GLN A 46 5.57 2.84 -7.19
C GLN A 46 4.46 3.78 -7.69
N SER A 47 3.21 3.55 -7.27
CA SER A 47 2.07 4.41 -7.65
C SER A 47 2.25 5.84 -7.16
N LEU A 48 2.74 6.03 -5.93
CA LEU A 48 3.05 7.36 -5.39
C LEU A 48 4.25 8.04 -6.09
N GLY A 49 5.26 7.27 -6.50
CA GLY A 49 6.35 7.78 -7.35
C GLY A 49 5.85 8.29 -8.71
N ASN A 50 4.89 7.58 -9.31
CA ASN A 50 4.22 8.04 -10.53
C ASN A 50 3.36 9.28 -10.25
N ALA A 51 2.66 9.34 -9.11
CA ALA A 51 1.84 10.48 -8.72
C ALA A 51 2.67 11.75 -8.56
N ARG A 52 3.88 11.66 -7.99
CA ARG A 52 4.86 12.77 -7.95
C ARG A 52 5.19 13.29 -9.35
N SER A 53 5.48 12.38 -10.29
CA SER A 53 5.81 12.77 -11.66
C SER A 53 4.61 13.43 -12.36
N GLN A 54 3.40 12.94 -12.10
CA GLN A 54 2.16 13.52 -12.61
C GLN A 54 1.84 14.88 -11.97
N ALA A 55 2.18 15.08 -10.69
CA ALA A 55 2.04 16.36 -10.00
C ALA A 55 2.90 17.45 -10.66
N GLU A 56 4.14 17.14 -11.05
CA GLU A 56 5.00 18.07 -11.79
C GLU A 56 4.44 18.41 -13.18
N ILE A 57 3.84 17.43 -13.87
CA ILE A 57 3.15 17.67 -15.14
C ILE A 57 1.95 18.60 -14.92
N PHE A 58 1.16 18.36 -13.88
CA PHE A 58 0.01 19.20 -13.51
C PHE A 58 0.43 20.63 -13.22
N TYR A 59 1.49 20.84 -12.44
CA TYR A 59 2.03 22.17 -12.11
C TYR A 59 2.35 22.99 -13.36
N ASN A 60 3.01 22.37 -14.35
CA ASN A 60 3.34 23.03 -15.60
C ASN A 60 2.12 23.36 -16.47
N GLN A 61 1.04 22.59 -16.37
CA GLN A 61 -0.21 22.81 -17.11
C GLN A 61 -1.13 23.81 -16.42
N ASN A 62 -1.06 23.90 -15.08
CA ASN A 62 -1.95 24.69 -14.25
C ASN A 62 -1.32 26.04 -13.82
N SER A 63 -0.70 26.73 -14.78
CA SER A 63 -0.09 28.06 -14.58
C SER A 63 0.92 28.13 -13.42
N PHE A 64 1.73 27.08 -13.22
CA PHE A 64 2.69 26.99 -12.12
C PHE A 64 2.02 26.98 -10.74
N SER A 65 0.90 26.25 -10.61
CA SER A 65 0.21 26.03 -9.34
C SER A 65 -0.20 24.57 -9.17
N TYR A 66 -0.08 24.02 -7.95
CA TYR A 66 -0.65 22.71 -7.61
C TYR A 66 -2.11 22.79 -7.17
N ALA A 67 -2.74 23.97 -7.14
CA ALA A 67 -4.14 24.10 -6.74
C ALA A 67 -5.07 23.27 -7.65
N GLY A 68 -5.88 22.42 -7.03
CA GLY A 68 -6.77 21.48 -7.70
C GLY A 68 -6.12 20.14 -8.08
N MET A 69 -4.85 19.91 -7.73
CA MET A 69 -4.12 18.69 -8.07
C MET A 69 -4.81 17.42 -7.53
N CYS A 70 -5.35 17.45 -6.31
CA CYS A 70 -6.01 16.27 -5.73
C CYS A 70 -7.36 15.94 -6.38
N ALA A 71 -7.93 16.87 -7.16
CA ALA A 71 -9.12 16.65 -7.96
C ALA A 71 -8.80 16.18 -9.39
N ASP A 72 -7.52 16.12 -9.77
CA ASP A 72 -7.10 15.64 -11.08
C ASP A 72 -7.42 14.14 -11.25
N GLY A 73 -7.97 13.79 -12.41
CA GLY A 73 -8.40 12.43 -12.69
C GLY A 73 -7.24 11.43 -12.76
N GLN A 74 -6.06 11.83 -13.26
CA GLN A 74 -4.91 10.93 -13.36
C GLN A 74 -4.31 10.65 -11.98
N ILE A 75 -4.16 11.69 -11.16
CA ILE A 75 -3.63 11.56 -9.80
C ILE A 75 -4.58 10.74 -8.92
N THR A 76 -5.89 11.00 -9.04
CA THR A 76 -6.92 10.20 -8.34
C THR A 76 -6.85 8.71 -8.71
N GLN A 77 -6.62 8.37 -9.99
CA GLN A 77 -6.48 6.98 -10.43
C GLN A 77 -5.22 6.33 -9.87
N LEU A 78 -4.10 7.05 -9.79
CA LEU A 78 -2.85 6.55 -9.20
C LEU A 78 -2.99 6.29 -7.70
N ILE A 79 -3.69 7.16 -6.98
CA ILE A 79 -3.97 6.96 -5.56
C ILE A 79 -4.93 5.78 -5.37
N THR A 80 -5.99 5.69 -6.17
CA THR A 80 -6.94 4.56 -6.13
C THR A 80 -6.26 3.23 -6.43
N ALA A 81 -5.31 3.21 -7.38
CA ALA A 81 -4.51 2.03 -7.70
C ALA A 81 -3.59 1.60 -6.54
N ALA A 82 -3.15 2.55 -5.70
CA ALA A 82 -2.35 2.27 -4.52
C ALA A 82 -3.19 1.64 -3.38
N VAL A 83 -4.41 2.15 -3.13
CA VAL A 83 -5.20 1.74 -1.94
C VAL A 83 -6.26 0.68 -2.26
N GLY A 84 -6.53 0.42 -3.54
CA GLY A 84 -7.67 -0.39 -3.97
C GLY A 84 -9.02 0.32 -3.76
N PRO A 85 -10.15 -0.38 -4.00
CA PRO A 85 -11.50 0.22 -4.02
C PRO A 85 -12.00 0.81 -2.68
N SER A 86 -11.22 0.69 -1.60
CA SER A 86 -11.55 1.22 -0.27
C SER A 86 -10.98 2.62 0.01
N GLY A 87 -10.05 3.12 -0.80
CA GLY A 87 -9.40 4.43 -0.59
C GLY A 87 -9.94 5.51 -1.50
N SER A 88 -11.10 6.07 -1.17
CA SER A 88 -11.58 7.28 -1.84
C SER A 88 -10.68 8.45 -1.46
N THR A 89 -10.05 9.10 -2.45
CA THR A 89 -9.37 10.38 -2.29
C THR A 89 -10.35 11.40 -1.73
N ARG A 90 -10.27 11.65 -0.42
CA ARG A 90 -10.87 12.85 0.16
C ARG A 90 -9.81 13.94 0.13
N GLN A 91 -10.18 15.08 -0.47
CA GLN A 91 -9.54 16.34 -0.12
C GLN A 91 -9.59 16.44 1.40
N ALA A 92 -8.39 16.49 1.99
CA ALA A 92 -8.10 16.41 3.41
C ALA A 92 -9.30 16.53 4.38
N ASP A 93 -9.66 15.40 4.97
CA ASP A 93 -10.45 15.37 6.19
C ASP A 93 -9.62 14.68 7.29
N ASP A 94 -9.52 15.33 8.45
CA ASP A 94 -8.72 14.90 9.60
C ASP A 94 -9.17 13.54 10.15
N ALA A 95 -10.44 13.18 9.92
CA ALA A 95 -11.00 11.90 10.32
C ALA A 95 -10.57 10.76 9.37
N ALA A 96 -10.24 11.05 8.12
CA ALA A 96 -9.80 10.09 7.11
C ALA A 96 -8.37 9.64 7.38
N VAL A 97 -7.47 10.57 7.73
CA VAL A 97 -6.11 10.21 8.19
C VAL A 97 -6.21 9.32 9.43
N ALA A 98 -6.95 9.75 10.46
CA ALA A 98 -7.15 9.01 11.71
C ALA A 98 -7.82 7.63 11.51
N ALA A 99 -8.61 7.47 10.45
CA ALA A 99 -9.24 6.22 10.04
C ALA A 99 -8.35 5.33 9.16
N GLY A 100 -7.09 5.70 8.91
CA GLY A 100 -6.14 4.95 8.08
C GLY A 100 -6.50 4.97 6.60
N GLN A 101 -7.09 6.06 6.10
CA GLN A 101 -7.42 6.25 4.68
C GLN A 101 -6.32 7.05 3.97
N SER A 102 -6.31 7.00 2.64
CA SER A 102 -5.45 7.89 1.86
C SER A 102 -5.94 9.32 1.88
N VAL A 103 -4.98 10.23 1.96
CA VAL A 103 -5.24 11.68 1.96
C VAL A 103 -4.38 12.33 0.90
N CYS A 104 -4.99 13.24 0.15
CA CYS A 104 -4.30 14.13 -0.76
C CYS A 104 -4.63 15.55 -0.34
N ARG A 105 -3.60 16.39 -0.23
CA ARG A 105 -3.74 17.83 -0.01
C ARG A 105 -2.93 18.57 -1.07
N ASP A 106 -3.55 19.61 -1.61
CA ASP A 106 -2.92 20.52 -2.55
C ASP A 106 -3.13 21.97 -2.12
N ALA A 107 -2.14 22.79 -2.43
CA ALA A 107 -2.12 24.23 -2.29
C ALA A 107 -1.44 24.85 -3.52
N ASP A 108 -1.29 26.16 -3.59
CA ASP A 108 -0.72 26.80 -4.78
C ASP A 108 0.72 26.34 -5.09
N GLN A 109 1.54 26.10 -4.07
CA GLN A 109 2.98 25.83 -4.23
C GLN A 109 3.46 24.56 -3.53
N ALA A 110 2.55 23.82 -2.91
CA ALA A 110 2.90 22.65 -2.14
C ALA A 110 1.76 21.63 -2.15
N TRP A 111 2.12 20.37 -1.95
CA TRP A 111 1.17 19.28 -1.93
C TRP A 111 1.75 18.10 -1.16
N LEU A 112 0.86 17.27 -0.63
CA LEU A 112 1.23 15.96 -0.09
C LEU A 112 0.21 14.90 -0.49
N ILE A 113 0.68 13.65 -0.52
CA ILE A 113 -0.15 12.46 -0.65
C ILE A 113 0.32 11.46 0.38
N VAL A 114 -0.63 10.95 1.18
CA VAL A 114 -0.41 9.93 2.19
C VAL A 114 -1.27 8.72 1.87
N VAL A 115 -0.69 7.52 1.94
CA VAL A 115 -1.38 6.25 1.70
C VAL A 115 -1.00 5.24 2.79
N PRO A 116 -1.96 4.49 3.36
CA PRO A 116 -1.68 3.41 4.31
C PRO A 116 -0.91 2.25 3.65
N LEU A 117 0.06 1.69 4.37
CA LEU A 117 0.72 0.43 4.00
C LEU A 117 -0.06 -0.77 4.53
N VAL A 118 0.12 -1.94 3.91
CA VAL A 118 -0.66 -3.15 4.20
C VAL A 118 -0.11 -3.91 5.42
N GLY A 119 1.20 -3.81 5.69
CA GLY A 119 1.95 -4.89 6.33
C GLY A 119 2.37 -4.80 7.80
N THR A 120 2.05 -3.77 8.59
CA THR A 120 2.90 -3.56 9.80
C THR A 120 2.32 -3.97 11.16
N GLY A 121 1.04 -4.30 11.31
CA GLY A 121 0.50 -4.90 12.56
C GLY A 121 0.63 -4.04 13.84
N THR A 122 1.22 -2.86 13.73
CA THR A 122 1.24 -1.77 14.71
C THR A 122 0.62 -0.54 14.06
N ALA A 123 0.13 0.39 14.86
CA ALA A 123 -0.64 1.53 14.40
C ALA A 123 -0.01 2.26 13.20
N ASN A 124 -0.56 2.02 12.01
CA ASN A 124 -0.62 2.95 10.87
C ASN A 124 0.74 3.48 10.36
N ASP A 125 1.57 2.60 9.82
CA ASP A 125 2.66 3.03 8.96
C ASP A 125 2.09 3.47 7.61
N MET A 126 2.34 4.73 7.27
CA MET A 126 1.83 5.37 6.07
C MET A 126 3.01 5.71 5.17
N TRP A 127 2.82 5.60 3.86
CA TRP A 127 3.76 6.14 2.90
C TRP A 127 3.36 7.57 2.55
N CYS A 128 4.23 8.53 2.88
CA CYS A 128 4.00 9.94 2.59
C CYS A 128 4.97 10.42 1.51
N VAL A 129 4.43 11.17 0.56
CA VAL A 129 5.19 11.91 -0.44
C VAL A 129 4.73 13.36 -0.49
N ASP A 130 5.67 14.28 -0.72
CA ASP A 130 5.37 15.71 -0.82
C ASP A 130 6.09 16.40 -2.00
N SER A 131 5.77 17.68 -2.17
CA SER A 131 6.37 18.57 -3.17
C SER A 131 7.85 18.90 -2.92
N THR A 132 8.36 18.72 -1.71
CA THR A 132 9.78 18.93 -1.39
C THR A 132 10.65 17.76 -1.84
N GLY A 133 9.99 16.63 -2.13
CA GLY A 133 10.58 15.40 -2.60
C GLY A 133 10.74 14.35 -1.54
N PHE A 134 10.14 14.53 -0.36
CA PHE A 134 10.02 13.51 0.67
C PHE A 134 9.31 12.27 0.11
N ALA A 135 9.77 11.09 0.52
CA ALA A 135 9.21 9.80 0.13
C ALA A 135 9.70 8.74 1.11
N GLN A 136 9.08 8.71 2.29
CA GLN A 136 9.44 7.78 3.36
C GLN A 136 8.19 7.32 4.10
N GLU A 137 8.38 6.28 4.90
CA GLU A 137 7.39 5.76 5.82
C GLU A 137 7.32 6.68 7.05
N VAL A 138 6.10 6.99 7.46
CA VAL A 138 5.79 7.90 8.57
C VAL A 138 4.69 7.31 9.42
N ALA A 139 4.74 7.56 10.74
CA ALA A 139 3.67 7.12 11.63
C ALA A 139 2.46 8.04 11.48
N ILE A 140 1.25 7.50 11.63
CA ILE A 140 0.02 8.32 11.66
C ILE A 140 0.05 9.44 12.70
N ALA A 141 0.82 9.29 13.78
CA ALA A 141 0.98 10.31 14.81
C ALA A 141 1.80 11.50 14.32
N ASP A 142 2.77 11.28 13.43
CA ASP A 142 3.57 12.32 12.80
C ASP A 142 2.76 13.03 11.71
N ILE A 143 1.81 12.33 11.10
CA ILE A 143 0.85 12.88 10.12
C ILE A 143 -0.39 13.47 10.82
N ALA A 144 -0.48 13.43 12.16
CA ALA A 144 -1.61 14.00 12.88
C ALA A 144 -1.61 15.54 12.85
N ASP A 145 -0.47 16.19 12.57
CA ASP A 145 -0.40 17.64 12.33
C ASP A 145 -0.76 18.02 10.88
N VAL A 146 -0.70 17.06 9.93
CA VAL A 146 -1.36 17.15 8.61
C VAL A 146 -2.89 17.30 8.76
N ALA A 147 -3.42 16.96 9.93
CA ALA A 147 -4.80 17.22 10.36
C ALA A 147 -5.05 18.69 10.78
N THR A 148 -4.08 19.60 10.65
CA THR A 148 -4.36 21.03 10.61
C THR A 148 -4.43 21.47 9.16
N ALA A 149 -5.47 22.22 8.80
CA ALA A 149 -5.99 22.39 7.44
C ALA A 149 -5.02 22.92 6.35
N ASN A 150 -3.74 23.18 6.63
CA ASN A 150 -2.78 23.80 5.72
C ASN A 150 -1.42 23.10 5.63
N ASP A 151 -1.20 22.00 6.35
CA ASP A 151 0.09 21.30 6.25
C ASP A 151 0.12 20.42 5.00
N THR A 152 1.07 20.75 4.13
CA THR A 152 1.33 20.14 2.81
C THR A 152 2.70 19.48 2.76
N THR A 153 3.30 19.18 3.92
CA THR A 153 4.61 18.54 4.05
C THR A 153 4.53 17.24 4.87
N CYS A 154 5.49 16.33 4.65
CA CYS A 154 5.51 15.00 5.30
C CYS A 154 6.40 14.95 6.56
N ASN A 155 6.52 16.04 7.34
CA ASN A 155 7.56 16.22 8.36
C ASN A 155 7.10 16.11 9.81
#